data_AF-A0A498P4T2-F1
#
_entry.id   AF-A0A498P4T2-F1
#
_cell.length_a   1.000
_cell.length_b   1.000
_cell.length_c   1.000
_cell.angle_alpha   90.00
_cell.angle_beta   90.00
_cell.angle_gamma   90.00
#
_symmetry.space_group_name_H-M   'P 1'
#
loop_
_entity.id
_entity.type
_entity.pdbx_description
1 polymer ?
#
loop_
_entity_poly.entity_id
_entity_poly.type
_entity_poly.pdbx_seq_one_letter_code
_entity_poly.pdbx_strand_id
1 'polypeptide(L)'
;MENALAVLPSGIGVELKSSIGELRQSAPEGCTPPRPVGVCEETVVDEVRLCESVNRDGLGSQVPSSDRLCDFGISEYACSSVASSLSSGDLVTLLTCKQPNSTTGAEAWKLFFQKVAGVLEVALSAYSSTNLSDRQPEPHVLDAIGEVKVNNFSATQLTDVSFVAHWFQGRLRPFLPAASKDFLSCLSSKNFSCDTYQVVVQALSRQASLMEVGQQRLVFADFVLLFLSRDDLADPACLAKTTSSADWLEKNFGNFSVYATLEQLQTLNANFSSFESLTLLSPSQVAELTLSSGALNSTNQIDAVFDRLEDGDAFKNVEEFLTTLTAKPEASQ
;
A
#
# COMPACT_ATOMS: atom_id res chain seq x y z
N MET A 1 22.33 -14.31 -9.13
CA MET A 1 22.18 -14.62 -7.69
C MET A 1 20.82 -15.24 -7.41
N GLU A 2 19.73 -14.71 -7.97
CA GLU A 2 18.38 -15.31 -7.88
C GLU A 2 18.29 -16.77 -8.33
N ASN A 3 18.90 -17.13 -9.47
CA ASN A 3 18.98 -18.53 -9.92
C ASN A 3 19.76 -19.46 -8.97
N ALA A 4 20.63 -18.91 -8.11
CA ALA A 4 21.36 -19.70 -7.12
C ALA A 4 20.56 -19.88 -5.82
N LEU A 5 19.60 -18.99 -5.52
CA LEU A 5 18.72 -19.06 -4.35
C LEU A 5 17.63 -20.13 -4.53
N ALA A 6 17.18 -20.38 -5.76
CA ALA A 6 16.17 -21.39 -6.09
C ALA A 6 16.63 -22.86 -5.86
N VAL A 7 17.93 -23.08 -5.65
CA VAL A 7 18.54 -24.41 -5.49
C VAL A 7 18.84 -24.72 -4.01
N LEU A 8 18.63 -23.75 -3.10
CA LEU A 8 18.95 -23.90 -1.69
C LEU A 8 17.81 -24.54 -0.88
N PRO A 9 18.13 -25.29 0.20
CA PRO A 9 17.14 -25.77 1.15
C PRO A 9 16.29 -24.63 1.75
N SER A 10 15.00 -24.87 1.96
CA SER A 10 13.98 -23.85 2.28
C SER A 10 14.34 -22.94 3.46
N GLY A 11 14.92 -23.47 4.53
CA GLY A 11 15.35 -22.64 5.68
C GLY A 11 16.45 -21.64 5.32
N ILE A 12 17.46 -22.08 4.56
CA ILE A 12 18.62 -21.26 4.21
C ILE A 12 18.25 -20.24 3.13
N GLY A 13 17.41 -20.61 2.16
CA GLY A 13 16.94 -19.70 1.11
C GLY A 13 16.13 -18.52 1.65
N VAL A 14 15.27 -18.77 2.64
CA VAL A 14 14.46 -17.74 3.32
C VAL A 14 15.34 -16.82 4.17
N GLU A 15 16.26 -17.38 4.97
CA GLU A 15 17.20 -16.57 5.77
C GLU A 15 18.10 -15.71 4.88
N LEU A 16 18.65 -16.26 3.79
CA LEU A 16 19.49 -15.47 2.88
C LEU A 16 18.68 -14.36 2.18
N LYS A 17 17.42 -14.63 1.79
CA LYS A 17 16.55 -13.62 1.17
C LYS A 17 16.21 -12.51 2.18
N SER A 18 15.96 -12.87 3.43
CA SER A 18 15.78 -11.93 4.54
C SER A 18 17.02 -11.07 4.75
N SER A 19 18.22 -11.67 4.84
CA SER A 19 19.48 -10.94 5.01
C SER A 19 19.82 -10.04 3.81
N ILE A 20 19.48 -10.44 2.58
CA ILE A 20 19.61 -9.56 1.40
C ILE A 20 18.65 -8.37 1.49
N GLY A 21 17.41 -8.61 1.93
CA GLY A 21 16.42 -7.58 2.18
C GLY A 21 16.88 -6.58 3.25
N GLU A 22 17.48 -7.06 4.34
CA GLU A 22 18.08 -6.25 5.41
C GLU A 22 19.27 -5.44 4.90
N LEU A 23 20.19 -6.06 4.15
CA LEU A 23 21.36 -5.39 3.58
C LEU A 23 21.00 -4.32 2.53
N ARG A 24 19.87 -4.47 1.80
CA ARG A 24 19.33 -3.43 0.93
C ARG A 24 18.77 -2.24 1.72
N GLN A 25 18.31 -2.48 2.94
CA GLN A 25 17.68 -1.47 3.81
C GLN A 25 18.69 -0.79 4.75
N SER A 26 19.85 -1.38 5.00
CA SER A 26 20.92 -0.81 5.84
C SER A 26 22.15 -0.42 5.01
N ALA A 27 22.10 0.72 4.32
CA ALA A 27 23.30 1.29 3.69
C ALA A 27 24.27 1.80 4.77
N PRO A 28 25.61 1.65 4.59
CA PRO A 28 26.59 2.22 5.50
C PRO A 28 26.47 3.76 5.59
N GLU A 29 26.83 4.35 6.74
CA GLU A 29 26.87 5.80 6.90
C GLU A 29 27.73 6.48 5.82
N GLY A 30 27.18 7.51 5.19
CA GLY A 30 27.82 8.22 4.07
C GLY A 30 27.51 7.64 2.68
N CYS A 31 26.88 6.47 2.59
CA CYS A 31 26.21 6.03 1.37
C CYS A 31 24.76 6.54 1.41
N THR A 32 24.46 7.64 0.71
CA THR A 32 23.08 7.86 0.25
C THR A 32 22.77 6.70 -0.71
N PRO A 33 21.83 5.80 -0.38
CA PRO A 33 21.37 4.84 -1.37
C PRO A 33 20.91 5.65 -2.60
N PRO A 34 21.07 5.15 -3.84
CA PRO A 34 20.26 5.69 -4.92
C PRO A 34 18.81 5.67 -4.41
N ARG A 35 18.13 6.82 -4.50
CA ARG A 35 16.82 7.13 -3.91
C ARG A 35 15.93 5.89 -3.89
N PRO A 36 15.17 5.64 -2.81
CA PRO A 36 14.59 4.34 -2.58
C PRO A 36 13.74 3.90 -3.78
N VAL A 37 14.15 2.81 -4.43
CA VAL A 37 13.55 2.28 -5.64
C VAL A 37 12.54 1.22 -5.23
N GLY A 38 11.28 1.38 -5.67
CA GLY A 38 10.27 0.34 -5.49
C GLY A 38 10.70 -0.98 -6.14
N VAL A 39 10.53 -2.08 -5.42
CA VAL A 39 10.81 -3.44 -5.90
C VAL A 39 9.50 -4.21 -6.02
N CYS A 40 9.30 -4.84 -7.19
CA CYS A 40 8.27 -5.84 -7.39
C CYS A 40 8.86 -7.23 -7.18
N GLU A 41 8.68 -7.79 -6.00
CA GLU A 41 9.01 -9.20 -5.77
C GLU A 41 7.90 -10.10 -6.33
N GLU A 42 8.29 -11.20 -6.96
CA GLU A 42 7.35 -12.24 -7.39
C GLU A 42 7.45 -13.46 -6.46
N THR A 43 6.29 -13.96 -6.06
CA THR A 43 6.13 -15.22 -5.35
C THR A 43 6.29 -16.37 -6.34
N VAL A 44 7.34 -17.18 -6.20
CA VAL A 44 7.53 -18.37 -7.04
C VAL A 44 6.63 -19.49 -6.54
N VAL A 45 5.75 -20.02 -7.41
CA VAL A 45 4.84 -21.11 -7.06
C VAL A 45 5.34 -22.43 -7.66
N ASP A 46 5.71 -23.36 -6.79
CA ASP A 46 5.89 -24.77 -7.14
C ASP A 46 4.61 -25.53 -6.75
N GLU A 47 3.73 -25.75 -7.73
CA GLU A 47 2.43 -26.39 -7.50
C GLU A 47 2.57 -27.82 -6.96
N VAL A 48 3.59 -28.57 -7.40
CA VAL A 48 3.80 -29.94 -6.93
C VAL A 48 4.09 -29.90 -5.44
N ARG A 49 5.11 -29.13 -5.05
CA ARG A 49 5.55 -29.00 -3.66
C ARG A 49 4.47 -28.41 -2.77
N LEU A 50 3.79 -27.35 -3.22
CA LEU A 50 2.72 -26.69 -2.45
C LEU A 50 1.57 -27.66 -2.15
N CYS A 51 1.28 -28.56 -3.08
CA CYS A 51 0.12 -29.42 -3.02
C CYS A 51 0.40 -30.87 -2.58
N GLU A 52 1.62 -31.18 -2.13
CA GLU A 52 2.02 -32.51 -1.62
C GLU A 52 1.30 -32.89 -0.33
N SER A 53 1.14 -31.94 0.60
CA SER A 53 0.55 -32.17 1.94
C SER A 53 -0.92 -31.77 2.05
N VAL A 54 -1.49 -31.21 0.98
CA VAL A 54 -2.89 -30.76 0.96
C VAL A 54 -3.80 -31.96 0.74
N ASN A 55 -4.65 -32.27 1.72
CA ASN A 55 -5.68 -33.31 1.58
C ASN A 55 -6.77 -32.82 0.62
N ARG A 56 -6.87 -33.44 -0.56
CA ARG A 56 -7.85 -33.06 -1.60
C ARG A 56 -9.09 -33.94 -1.58
N ASP A 57 -9.11 -35.01 -0.78
CA ASP A 57 -10.14 -36.05 -0.86
C ASP A 57 -11.53 -35.55 -0.41
N GLY A 58 -11.59 -34.48 0.37
CA GLY A 58 -12.84 -33.83 0.78
C GLY A 58 -13.47 -32.98 -0.33
N LEU A 59 -12.64 -32.31 -1.14
CA LEU A 59 -13.05 -31.47 -2.25
C LEU A 59 -13.06 -32.33 -3.52
N GLY A 60 -14.19 -33.00 -3.76
CA GLY A 60 -14.37 -33.93 -4.88
C GLY A 60 -14.14 -33.32 -6.27
N SER A 61 -14.53 -34.03 -7.33
CA SER A 61 -14.29 -33.58 -8.72
C SER A 61 -15.26 -32.51 -9.25
N GLN A 62 -16.26 -32.13 -8.45
CA GLN A 62 -17.30 -31.16 -8.83
C GLN A 62 -17.27 -29.95 -7.90
N VAL A 63 -17.69 -28.79 -8.42
CA VAL A 63 -17.84 -27.56 -7.63
C VAL A 63 -18.84 -27.82 -6.49
N PRO A 64 -18.48 -27.54 -5.23
CA PRO A 64 -19.42 -27.64 -4.11
C PRO A 64 -20.63 -26.72 -4.32
N SER A 65 -21.76 -27.07 -3.69
CA SER A 65 -22.89 -26.16 -3.61
C SER A 65 -22.51 -24.88 -2.86
N SER A 66 -23.18 -23.76 -3.15
CA SER A 66 -22.79 -22.44 -2.63
C SER A 66 -22.76 -22.36 -1.10
N ASP A 67 -23.55 -23.17 -0.41
CA ASP A 67 -23.59 -23.30 1.06
C ASP A 67 -22.37 -24.02 1.65
N ARG A 68 -21.66 -24.80 0.83
CA ARG A 68 -20.49 -25.60 1.23
C ARG A 68 -19.16 -25.06 0.74
N LEU A 69 -19.17 -23.97 -0.03
CA LEU A 69 -17.93 -23.39 -0.57
C LEU A 69 -16.95 -22.99 0.54
N CYS A 70 -17.46 -22.48 1.66
CA CYS A 70 -16.65 -22.08 2.81
C CYS A 70 -16.20 -23.25 3.71
N ASP A 71 -16.60 -24.49 3.42
CA ASP A 71 -16.17 -25.67 4.19
C ASP A 71 -14.70 -26.05 3.91
N PHE A 72 -14.15 -25.55 2.80
CA PHE A 72 -12.82 -25.91 2.29
C PHE A 72 -11.88 -24.70 2.29
N GLY A 73 -10.60 -24.94 2.53
CA GLY A 73 -9.55 -23.94 2.51
C GLY A 73 -9.13 -23.56 1.09
N ILE A 74 -8.51 -22.38 0.95
CA ILE A 74 -8.01 -21.89 -0.34
C ILE A 74 -6.93 -22.82 -0.91
N SER A 75 -6.08 -23.42 -0.07
CA SER A 75 -5.10 -24.42 -0.52
C SER A 75 -5.75 -25.64 -1.17
N GLU A 76 -6.91 -26.11 -0.67
CA GLU A 76 -7.63 -27.23 -1.28
C GLU A 76 -8.16 -26.88 -2.67
N TYR A 77 -8.73 -25.68 -2.81
CA TYR A 77 -9.14 -25.18 -4.12
C TYR A 77 -7.94 -24.98 -5.07
N ALA A 78 -6.89 -24.32 -4.60
CA ALA A 78 -5.67 -24.07 -5.36
C ALA A 78 -5.05 -25.36 -5.88
N CYS A 79 -5.10 -26.43 -5.09
CA CYS A 79 -4.54 -27.75 -5.43
C CYS A 79 -5.52 -28.69 -6.14
N SER A 80 -6.77 -28.28 -6.36
CA SER A 80 -7.79 -29.06 -7.07
C SER A 80 -7.96 -28.59 -8.51
N SER A 81 -8.48 -29.47 -9.37
CA SER A 81 -8.94 -29.11 -10.71
C SER A 81 -10.26 -28.32 -10.70
N VAL A 82 -10.98 -28.35 -9.57
CA VAL A 82 -12.28 -27.65 -9.41
C VAL A 82 -12.15 -26.14 -9.52
N ALA A 83 -11.01 -25.56 -9.12
CA ALA A 83 -10.81 -24.10 -9.13
C ALA A 83 -11.10 -23.48 -10.51
N SER A 84 -10.67 -24.12 -11.60
CA SER A 84 -10.90 -23.59 -12.95
C SER A 84 -12.36 -23.68 -13.43
N SER A 85 -13.23 -24.39 -12.70
CA SER A 85 -14.66 -24.48 -12.97
C SER A 85 -15.51 -23.55 -12.10
N LEU A 86 -14.90 -22.80 -11.18
CA LEU A 86 -15.62 -21.85 -10.32
C LEU A 86 -16.20 -20.70 -11.14
N SER A 87 -17.44 -20.32 -10.83
CA SER A 87 -18.06 -19.11 -11.36
C SER A 87 -17.57 -17.85 -10.62
N SER A 88 -17.85 -16.67 -11.17
CA SER A 88 -17.59 -15.41 -10.46
C SER A 88 -18.38 -15.31 -9.15
N GLY A 89 -19.59 -15.88 -9.07
CA GLY A 89 -20.39 -15.92 -7.85
C GLY A 89 -19.79 -16.82 -6.77
N ASP A 90 -19.22 -17.96 -7.17
CA ASP A 90 -18.52 -18.85 -6.24
C ASP A 90 -17.28 -18.16 -5.68
N LEU A 91 -16.53 -17.45 -6.53
CA LEU A 91 -15.35 -16.69 -6.11
C LEU A 91 -15.71 -15.55 -5.15
N VAL A 92 -16.80 -14.81 -5.40
CA VAL A 92 -17.30 -13.81 -4.45
C VAL A 92 -17.62 -14.47 -3.11
N THR A 93 -18.29 -15.62 -3.12
CA THR A 93 -18.63 -16.38 -1.91
C THR A 93 -17.36 -16.77 -1.14
N LEU A 94 -16.34 -17.29 -1.83
CA LEU A 94 -15.05 -17.65 -1.23
C LEU A 94 -14.31 -16.45 -0.62
N LEU A 95 -14.30 -15.30 -1.30
CA LEU A 95 -13.76 -14.05 -0.77
C LEU A 95 -14.55 -13.54 0.45
N THR A 96 -15.80 -14.00 0.61
CA THR A 96 -16.63 -13.68 1.78
C THR A 96 -16.56 -14.65 2.94
N CYS A 97 -15.95 -15.82 2.76
CA CYS A 97 -15.82 -16.77 3.86
C CYS A 97 -15.00 -16.16 5.00
N LYS A 98 -15.48 -16.30 6.24
CA LYS A 98 -14.63 -16.04 7.41
C LYS A 98 -13.60 -17.16 7.41
N GLN A 99 -12.38 -16.88 6.94
CA GLN A 99 -11.36 -17.93 6.84
C GLN A 99 -11.18 -18.59 8.22
N PRO A 100 -11.30 -19.92 8.32
CA PRO A 100 -10.92 -20.62 9.53
C PRO A 100 -9.41 -20.53 9.70
N ASN A 101 -8.95 -20.05 10.86
CA ASN A 101 -7.64 -20.13 11.57
C ASN A 101 -6.39 -20.81 10.95
N SER A 102 -6.29 -20.94 9.63
CA SER A 102 -5.14 -21.47 8.91
C SER A 102 -4.66 -20.34 8.02
N THR A 103 -3.55 -19.71 8.41
CA THR A 103 -2.80 -18.75 7.59
C THR A 103 -2.56 -19.36 6.23
N THR A 104 -3.39 -18.99 5.26
CA THR A 104 -3.23 -19.41 3.87
C THR A 104 -2.04 -18.64 3.33
N GLY A 105 -0.97 -19.35 2.98
CA GLY A 105 0.25 -18.71 2.48
C GLY A 105 0.03 -17.99 1.14
N ALA A 106 0.87 -17.00 0.85
CA ALA A 106 0.86 -16.24 -0.40
C ALA A 106 0.89 -17.14 -1.66
N GLU A 107 1.64 -18.25 -1.63
CA GLU A 107 1.73 -19.22 -2.73
C GLU A 107 0.36 -19.84 -3.09
N ALA A 108 -0.47 -20.16 -2.09
CA ALA A 108 -1.79 -20.76 -2.30
C ALA A 108 -2.78 -19.77 -2.89
N TRP A 109 -2.79 -18.52 -2.41
CA TRP A 109 -3.60 -17.45 -2.99
C TRP A 109 -3.20 -17.14 -4.43
N LYS A 110 -1.90 -17.06 -4.72
CA LYS A 110 -1.39 -16.85 -6.08
C LYS A 110 -1.82 -17.97 -7.01
N LEU A 111 -1.60 -19.23 -6.64
CA LEU A 111 -2.01 -20.38 -7.45
C LEU A 111 -3.53 -20.41 -7.68
N PHE A 112 -4.31 -20.16 -6.63
CA PHE A 112 -5.76 -20.09 -6.72
C PHE A 112 -6.21 -19.03 -7.73
N PHE A 113 -5.72 -17.79 -7.63
CA PHE A 113 -6.08 -16.71 -8.55
C PHE A 113 -5.58 -16.92 -9.98
N GLN A 114 -4.47 -17.62 -10.18
CA GLN A 114 -4.06 -18.06 -11.52
C GLN A 114 -5.10 -19.02 -12.13
N LYS A 115 -5.62 -19.97 -11.36
CA LYS A 115 -6.62 -20.94 -11.83
C LYS A 115 -8.00 -20.31 -12.08
N VAL A 116 -8.37 -19.27 -11.33
CA VAL A 116 -9.64 -18.52 -11.50
C VAL A 116 -9.50 -17.24 -12.33
N ALA A 117 -8.38 -17.04 -13.03
CA ALA A 117 -8.06 -15.77 -13.71
C ALA A 117 -9.13 -15.31 -14.72
N GLY A 118 -9.88 -16.26 -15.31
CA GLY A 118 -10.96 -15.99 -16.26
C GLY A 118 -12.22 -15.37 -15.64
N VAL A 119 -12.48 -15.58 -14.35
CA VAL A 119 -13.65 -15.03 -13.63
C VAL A 119 -13.28 -13.97 -12.58
N LEU A 120 -11.97 -13.83 -12.29
CA LEU A 120 -11.45 -12.97 -11.23
C LEU A 120 -11.95 -11.52 -11.34
N GLU A 121 -11.84 -10.90 -12.51
CA GLU A 121 -12.23 -9.48 -12.67
C GLU A 121 -13.72 -9.23 -12.44
N VAL A 122 -14.57 -10.14 -12.91
CA VAL A 122 -16.02 -10.06 -12.71
C VAL A 122 -16.35 -10.24 -11.23
N ALA A 123 -15.69 -11.18 -10.56
CA ALA A 123 -15.85 -11.41 -9.13
C ALA A 123 -15.40 -10.20 -8.30
N LEU A 124 -14.23 -9.62 -8.58
CA LEU A 124 -13.72 -8.44 -7.87
C LEU A 124 -14.65 -7.23 -8.06
N SER A 125 -15.18 -7.03 -9.27
CA SER A 125 -16.19 -5.99 -9.52
C SER A 125 -17.44 -6.19 -8.68
N ALA A 126 -17.96 -7.42 -8.59
CA ALA A 126 -19.12 -7.72 -7.74
C ALA A 126 -18.81 -7.53 -6.24
N TYR A 127 -17.63 -7.99 -5.81
CA TYR A 127 -17.18 -7.90 -4.42
C TYR A 127 -16.91 -6.46 -3.94
N SER A 128 -16.63 -5.52 -4.86
CA SER A 128 -16.32 -4.12 -4.55
C SER A 128 -17.37 -3.40 -3.69
N SER A 129 -18.62 -3.86 -3.72
CA SER A 129 -19.76 -3.28 -2.98
C SER A 129 -19.90 -3.77 -1.54
N THR A 130 -19.08 -4.74 -1.11
CA THR A 130 -19.15 -5.36 0.22
C THR A 130 -18.79 -4.34 1.31
N ASN A 131 -19.49 -4.41 2.45
CA ASN A 131 -19.17 -3.59 3.62
C ASN A 131 -17.92 -4.12 4.33
N LEU A 132 -16.94 -3.25 4.58
CA LEU A 132 -15.61 -3.59 5.10
C LEU A 132 -15.51 -3.49 6.63
N SER A 133 -16.52 -2.93 7.30
CA SER A 133 -16.43 -2.54 8.72
C SER A 133 -16.19 -3.68 9.71
N ASP A 134 -16.46 -4.94 9.34
CA ASP A 134 -16.37 -6.11 10.24
C ASP A 134 -15.28 -7.12 9.83
N ARG A 135 -14.37 -6.76 8.93
CA ARG A 135 -13.35 -7.69 8.42
C ARG A 135 -11.94 -7.13 8.50
N GLN A 136 -11.05 -7.95 9.06
CA GLN A 136 -9.62 -7.79 8.87
C GLN A 136 -9.29 -8.27 7.44
N PRO A 137 -8.82 -7.39 6.54
CA PRO A 137 -8.44 -7.82 5.21
C PRO A 137 -7.11 -8.59 5.28
N GLU A 138 -7.04 -9.73 4.60
CA GLU A 138 -5.84 -10.58 4.55
C GLU A 138 -4.85 -10.03 3.51
N PRO A 139 -3.64 -9.58 3.89
CA PRO A 139 -2.68 -8.93 2.98
C PRO A 139 -2.33 -9.80 1.76
N HIS A 140 -2.17 -11.11 1.96
CA HIS A 140 -1.80 -12.06 0.92
C HIS A 140 -2.81 -12.12 -0.24
N VAL A 141 -4.08 -11.73 -0.01
CA VAL A 141 -5.08 -11.65 -1.08
C VAL A 141 -4.75 -10.53 -2.05
N LEU A 142 -4.41 -9.34 -1.54
CA LEU A 142 -4.08 -8.21 -2.40
C LEU A 142 -2.76 -8.43 -3.13
N ASP A 143 -1.77 -9.00 -2.45
CA ASP A 143 -0.47 -9.35 -3.06
C ASP A 143 -0.66 -10.30 -4.24
N ALA A 144 -1.42 -11.38 -4.03
CA ALA A 144 -1.70 -12.36 -5.06
C ALA A 144 -2.49 -11.77 -6.24
N ILE A 145 -3.48 -10.90 -5.99
CA ILE A 145 -4.18 -10.15 -7.06
C ILE A 145 -3.19 -9.23 -7.79
N GLY A 146 -2.30 -8.58 -7.04
CA GLY A 146 -1.24 -7.72 -7.54
C GLY A 146 -0.36 -8.47 -8.54
N GLU A 147 0.15 -9.63 -8.15
CA GLU A 147 1.02 -10.46 -8.98
C GLU A 147 0.31 -11.05 -10.20
N VAL A 148 -0.94 -11.51 -10.06
CA VAL A 148 -1.68 -12.15 -11.16
C VAL A 148 -2.22 -11.13 -12.18
N LYS A 149 -2.61 -9.92 -11.73
CA LYS A 149 -3.26 -8.92 -12.56
C LYS A 149 -2.51 -7.59 -12.64
N VAL A 150 -2.32 -6.91 -11.51
CA VAL A 150 -1.83 -5.52 -11.49
C VAL A 150 -0.42 -5.40 -12.08
N ASN A 151 0.44 -6.38 -11.83
CA ASN A 151 1.81 -6.38 -12.32
C ASN A 151 1.91 -6.49 -13.85
N ASN A 152 0.87 -7.00 -14.49
CA ASN A 152 0.78 -7.23 -15.92
C ASN A 152 0.05 -6.12 -16.69
N PHE A 153 -0.34 -5.03 -16.02
CA PHE A 153 -0.93 -3.89 -16.71
C PHE A 153 0.07 -3.26 -17.69
N SER A 154 -0.41 -2.98 -18.90
CA SER A 154 0.40 -2.31 -19.91
C SER A 154 0.71 -0.86 -19.53
N ALA A 155 1.73 -0.27 -20.13
CA ALA A 155 2.03 1.15 -19.96
C ALA A 155 0.81 2.04 -20.30
N THR A 156 0.05 1.69 -21.34
CA THR A 156 -1.15 2.44 -21.72
C THR A 156 -2.25 2.37 -20.65
N GLN A 157 -2.46 1.20 -20.06
CA GLN A 157 -3.41 0.99 -18.96
C GLN A 157 -3.00 1.74 -17.70
N LEU A 158 -1.72 1.73 -17.35
CA LEU A 158 -1.18 2.44 -16.18
C LEU A 158 -1.33 3.96 -16.30
N THR A 159 -1.40 4.50 -17.52
CA THR A 159 -1.62 5.94 -17.75
C THR A 159 -3.08 6.32 -17.98
N ASP A 160 -4.00 5.36 -18.05
CA ASP A 160 -5.43 5.60 -18.26
C ASP A 160 -6.15 5.81 -16.91
N VAL A 161 -6.57 7.06 -16.68
CA VAL A 161 -7.28 7.49 -15.46
C VAL A 161 -8.53 6.65 -15.18
N SER A 162 -9.33 6.35 -16.20
CA SER A 162 -10.56 5.58 -16.03
C SER A 162 -10.23 4.14 -15.67
N PHE A 163 -9.27 3.52 -16.37
CA PHE A 163 -8.85 2.16 -16.10
C PHE A 163 -8.31 2.00 -14.67
N VAL A 164 -7.39 2.87 -14.25
CA VAL A 164 -6.81 2.86 -12.90
C VAL A 164 -7.89 3.10 -11.84
N ALA A 165 -8.82 4.04 -12.07
CA ALA A 165 -9.92 4.29 -11.14
C ALA A 165 -10.83 3.05 -10.96
N HIS A 166 -11.21 2.38 -12.05
CA HIS A 166 -12.03 1.15 -11.96
C HIS A 166 -11.36 0.04 -11.15
N TRP A 167 -10.03 -0.06 -11.23
CA TRP A 167 -9.27 -1.03 -10.44
C TRP A 167 -9.11 -0.61 -8.98
N PHE A 168 -8.53 0.55 -8.71
CA PHE A 168 -8.16 0.93 -7.34
C PHE A 168 -9.34 1.47 -6.53
N GLN A 169 -10.23 2.24 -7.14
CA GLN A 169 -11.40 2.79 -6.44
C GLN A 169 -12.61 1.85 -6.49
N GLY A 170 -12.59 0.84 -7.37
CA GLY A 170 -13.60 -0.20 -7.51
C GLY A 170 -13.10 -1.55 -7.00
N ARG A 171 -12.55 -2.36 -7.93
CA ARG A 171 -12.23 -3.79 -7.72
C ARG A 171 -11.36 -4.09 -6.49
N LEU A 172 -10.34 -3.27 -6.26
CA LEU A 172 -9.36 -3.47 -5.20
C LEU A 172 -9.75 -2.76 -3.89
N ARG A 173 -10.73 -1.84 -3.92
CA ARG A 173 -11.14 -1.03 -2.77
C ARG A 173 -11.29 -1.85 -1.48
N PRO A 174 -11.94 -3.04 -1.48
CA PRO A 174 -12.08 -3.86 -0.28
C PRO A 174 -10.78 -4.33 0.39
N PHE A 175 -9.69 -4.39 -0.37
CA PHE A 175 -8.44 -5.01 0.07
C PHE A 175 -7.37 -3.97 0.41
N LEU A 176 -7.52 -2.74 -0.08
CA LEU A 176 -6.57 -1.65 0.16
C LEU A 176 -6.22 -1.39 1.63
N PRO A 177 -7.13 -1.55 2.63
CA PRO A 177 -6.76 -1.34 4.02
C PRO A 177 -5.68 -2.30 4.57
N ALA A 178 -5.37 -3.40 3.88
CA ALA A 178 -4.33 -4.35 4.25
C ALA A 178 -3.20 -4.44 3.22
N ALA A 179 -2.96 -3.37 2.47
CA ALA A 179 -1.94 -3.36 1.43
C ALA A 179 -0.54 -3.62 2.00
N SER A 180 0.08 -4.74 1.63
CA SER A 180 1.41 -5.08 2.14
C SER A 180 2.47 -4.07 1.70
N LYS A 181 3.60 -4.07 2.41
CA LYS A 181 4.82 -3.35 2.00
C LYS A 181 5.23 -3.72 0.58
N ASP A 182 5.20 -5.00 0.23
CA ASP A 182 5.66 -5.49 -1.08
C ASP A 182 4.74 -5.03 -2.21
N PHE A 183 3.43 -5.04 -1.99
CA PHE A 183 2.47 -4.51 -2.95
C PHE A 183 2.65 -3.00 -3.17
N LEU A 184 2.79 -2.22 -2.09
CA LEU A 184 3.00 -0.77 -2.14
C LEU A 184 4.32 -0.39 -2.82
N SER A 185 5.41 -1.06 -2.42
CA SER A 185 6.74 -0.95 -3.04
C SER A 185 6.69 -1.27 -4.53
N CYS A 186 6.00 -2.35 -4.91
CA CYS A 186 5.85 -2.71 -6.32
C CYS A 186 5.07 -1.65 -7.09
N LEU A 187 3.95 -1.15 -6.55
CA LEU A 187 3.17 -0.09 -7.18
C LEU A 187 3.97 1.19 -7.42
N SER A 188 4.83 1.59 -6.49
CA SER A 188 5.63 2.81 -6.63
C SER A 188 6.62 2.76 -7.80
N SER A 189 7.02 1.55 -8.21
CA SER A 189 7.90 1.32 -9.38
C SER A 189 7.16 1.34 -10.72
N LYS A 190 5.81 1.26 -10.73
CA LYS A 190 5.04 1.20 -11.97
C LYS A 190 5.05 2.55 -12.70
N ASN A 191 4.85 2.51 -14.01
CA ASN A 191 4.88 3.70 -14.87
C ASN A 191 3.54 4.46 -14.86
N PHE A 192 3.07 4.85 -13.68
CA PHE A 192 1.90 5.73 -13.55
C PHE A 192 2.25 7.14 -14.04
N SER A 193 1.28 7.79 -14.68
CA SER A 193 1.30 9.25 -14.80
C SER A 193 0.97 9.89 -13.45
N CYS A 194 1.29 11.17 -13.25
CA CYS A 194 0.88 11.87 -12.03
C CYS A 194 -0.63 11.83 -11.78
N ASP A 195 -1.45 11.96 -12.83
CA ASP A 195 -2.91 11.87 -12.70
C ASP A 195 -3.35 10.48 -12.20
N THR A 196 -2.75 9.41 -12.70
CA THR A 196 -3.11 8.03 -12.32
C THR A 196 -2.54 7.62 -10.97
N TYR A 197 -1.34 8.09 -10.62
CA TYR A 197 -0.78 7.98 -9.27
C TYR A 197 -1.72 8.63 -8.24
N GLN A 198 -2.16 9.86 -8.50
CA GLN A 198 -3.09 10.59 -7.62
C GLN A 198 -4.43 9.85 -7.45
N VAL A 199 -4.92 9.14 -8.49
CA VAL A 199 -6.08 8.26 -8.37
C VAL A 199 -5.86 7.12 -7.37
N VAL A 200 -4.67 6.52 -7.36
CA VAL A 200 -4.29 5.47 -6.40
C VAL A 200 -4.15 6.03 -4.99
N VAL A 201 -3.48 7.17 -4.81
CA VAL A 201 -3.38 7.87 -3.51
C VAL A 201 -4.76 8.21 -2.96
N GLN A 202 -5.67 8.71 -3.81
CA GLN A 202 -7.06 8.99 -3.42
C GLN A 202 -7.80 7.71 -3.01
N ALA A 203 -7.60 6.59 -3.73
CA ALA A 203 -8.20 5.31 -3.39
C ALA A 203 -7.77 4.82 -2.01
N LEU A 204 -6.47 4.88 -1.71
CA LEU A 204 -5.89 4.54 -0.41
C LEU A 204 -6.37 5.49 0.68
N SER A 205 -6.40 6.80 0.42
CA SER A 205 -6.83 7.81 1.39
C SER A 205 -8.29 7.63 1.82
N ARG A 206 -9.18 7.24 0.88
CA ARG A 206 -10.58 6.90 1.20
C ARG A 206 -10.71 5.69 2.13
N GLN A 207 -9.68 4.85 2.23
CA GLN A 207 -9.63 3.68 3.11
C GLN A 207 -8.80 3.92 4.38
N ALA A 208 -8.19 5.09 4.56
CA ALA A 208 -7.24 5.34 5.65
C ALA A 208 -7.85 5.13 7.05
N SER A 209 -9.14 5.43 7.25
CA SER A 209 -9.81 5.20 8.53
C SER A 209 -9.98 3.73 8.91
N LEU A 210 -9.81 2.81 7.95
CA LEU A 210 -9.83 1.37 8.15
C LEU A 210 -8.42 0.77 8.29
N MET A 211 -7.37 1.59 8.14
CA MET A 211 -5.97 1.17 8.25
C MET A 211 -5.46 1.44 9.66
N GLU A 212 -4.74 0.47 10.23
CA GLU A 212 -3.93 0.72 11.42
C GLU A 212 -2.84 1.76 11.13
N VAL A 213 -2.36 2.44 12.17
CA VAL A 213 -1.33 3.49 12.04
C VAL A 213 -0.05 2.95 11.36
N GLY A 214 0.35 1.72 11.68
CA GLY A 214 1.49 1.07 11.02
C GLY A 214 1.28 0.91 9.51
N GLN A 215 0.06 0.53 9.11
CA GLN A 215 -0.31 0.36 7.71
C GLN A 215 -0.37 1.69 6.94
N GLN A 216 -0.85 2.77 7.56
CA GLN A 216 -0.81 4.10 6.95
C GLN A 216 0.62 4.60 6.75
N ARG A 217 1.53 4.30 7.69
CA ARG A 217 2.97 4.59 7.54
C ARG A 217 3.60 3.82 6.37
N LEU A 218 3.19 2.57 6.13
CA LEU A 218 3.64 1.81 4.96
C LEU A 218 3.16 2.48 3.66
N VAL A 219 1.90 2.94 3.60
CA VAL A 219 1.41 3.68 2.41
C VAL A 219 2.25 4.92 2.14
N PHE A 220 2.58 5.68 3.19
CA PHE A 220 3.46 6.83 3.06
C PHE A 220 4.87 6.42 2.58
N ALA A 221 5.53 5.52 3.31
CA ALA A 221 6.94 5.22 3.12
C ALA A 221 7.22 4.38 1.86
N ASP A 222 6.40 3.37 1.59
CA ASP A 222 6.64 2.37 0.54
C ASP A 222 5.86 2.64 -0.75
N PHE A 223 4.95 3.62 -0.76
CA PHE A 223 4.27 4.05 -1.99
C PHE A 223 4.42 5.55 -2.29
N VAL A 224 3.89 6.42 -1.42
CA VAL A 224 3.82 7.86 -1.69
C VAL A 224 5.21 8.46 -1.83
N LEU A 225 6.07 8.29 -0.83
CA LEU A 225 7.42 8.85 -0.81
C LEU A 225 8.30 8.24 -1.91
N LEU A 226 8.22 6.92 -2.11
CA LEU A 226 8.98 6.23 -3.17
C LEU A 226 8.62 6.76 -4.55
N PHE A 227 7.32 6.86 -4.87
CA PHE A 227 6.88 7.32 -6.18
C PHE A 227 7.27 8.78 -6.42
N LEU A 228 7.02 9.68 -5.46
CA LEU A 228 7.32 11.11 -5.62
C LEU A 228 8.82 11.42 -5.69
N SER A 229 9.67 10.56 -5.12
CA SER A 229 11.13 10.73 -5.13
C SER A 229 11.79 10.33 -6.45
N ARG A 230 11.04 9.70 -7.37
CA ARG A 230 11.53 9.25 -8.67
C ARG A 230 11.91 10.41 -9.56
N ASP A 231 13.11 10.33 -10.13
CA ASP A 231 13.67 11.29 -11.06
C ASP A 231 13.59 10.82 -12.52
N ASP A 232 13.18 9.58 -12.76
CA ASP A 232 12.97 9.00 -14.09
C ASP A 232 11.63 9.39 -14.73
N LEU A 233 10.75 10.05 -13.96
CA LEU A 233 9.45 10.55 -14.43
C LEU A 233 9.58 11.90 -15.13
N ALA A 234 8.67 12.19 -16.06
CA ALA A 234 8.66 13.47 -16.77
C ALA A 234 8.29 14.67 -15.88
N ASP A 235 7.55 14.43 -14.79
CA ASP A 235 7.15 15.42 -13.78
C ASP A 235 7.46 14.86 -12.38
N PRO A 236 8.74 14.86 -11.95
CA PRO A 236 9.11 14.42 -10.61
C PRO A 236 8.32 15.16 -9.54
N ALA A 237 7.93 14.45 -8.47
CA ALA A 237 7.06 14.96 -7.42
C ALA A 237 5.69 15.50 -7.87
N CYS A 238 5.29 15.34 -9.14
CA CYS A 238 3.97 15.70 -9.66
C CYS A 238 3.57 17.16 -9.41
N LEU A 239 4.38 18.09 -9.93
CA LEU A 239 4.25 19.54 -9.71
C LEU A 239 3.44 20.26 -10.80
N ALA A 240 3.41 19.75 -12.04
CA ALA A 240 2.98 20.54 -13.19
C ALA A 240 1.47 20.88 -13.20
N LYS A 241 0.63 20.10 -12.48
CA LYS A 241 -0.84 20.26 -12.45
C LYS A 241 -1.39 20.62 -11.07
N THR A 242 -0.58 21.32 -10.29
CA THR A 242 -0.99 21.80 -8.96
C THR A 242 -1.08 23.32 -8.92
N THR A 243 -2.09 23.85 -8.24
CA THR A 243 -2.37 25.29 -8.20
C THR A 243 -1.79 26.00 -6.98
N SER A 244 -1.48 25.25 -5.91
CA SER A 244 -0.88 25.76 -4.68
C SER A 244 -0.14 24.64 -3.94
N SER A 245 0.61 25.01 -2.91
CA SER A 245 1.26 24.05 -2.00
C SER A 245 0.25 23.12 -1.33
N ALA A 246 -0.94 23.65 -0.98
CA ALA A 246 -2.02 22.88 -0.39
C ALA A 246 -2.63 21.89 -1.39
N ASP A 247 -2.91 22.32 -2.62
CA ASP A 247 -3.43 21.45 -3.69
C ASP A 247 -2.44 20.34 -4.05
N TRP A 248 -1.14 20.65 -4.07
CA TRP A 248 -0.09 19.65 -4.26
C TRP A 248 -0.04 18.63 -3.13
N LEU A 249 -0.10 19.07 -1.87
CA LEU A 249 -0.07 18.19 -0.72
C LEU A 249 -1.30 17.27 -0.68
N GLU A 250 -2.50 17.83 -0.91
CA GLU A 250 -3.75 17.06 -0.92
C GLU A 250 -3.77 16.01 -2.03
N LYS A 251 -3.42 16.38 -3.27
CA LYS A 251 -3.44 15.45 -4.40
C LYS A 251 -2.41 14.33 -4.29
N ASN A 252 -1.19 14.66 -3.88
CA ASN A 252 -0.07 13.73 -3.92
C ASN A 252 0.08 12.90 -2.64
N PHE A 253 -0.40 13.39 -1.49
CA PHE A 253 -0.26 12.68 -0.21
C PHE A 253 -1.60 12.24 0.39
N GLY A 254 -2.68 12.98 0.12
CA GLY A 254 -3.99 12.74 0.72
C GLY A 254 -3.93 12.65 2.24
N ASN A 255 -4.55 11.62 2.83
CA ASN A 255 -4.57 11.43 4.28
C ASN A 255 -3.20 11.01 4.86
N PHE A 256 -2.21 10.71 4.02
CA PHE A 256 -0.90 10.24 4.45
C PHE A 256 0.12 11.38 4.59
N SER A 257 -0.26 12.63 4.31
CA SER A 257 0.59 13.82 4.44
C SER A 257 1.15 13.99 5.85
N VAL A 258 0.41 13.55 6.86
CA VAL A 258 0.75 13.65 8.29
C VAL A 258 2.02 12.89 8.68
N TYR A 259 2.48 11.96 7.83
CA TYR A 259 3.68 11.15 8.06
C TYR A 259 4.94 11.73 7.41
N ALA A 260 4.81 12.78 6.59
CA ALA A 260 5.96 13.47 6.01
C ALA A 260 6.56 14.47 6.99
N THR A 261 7.88 14.61 7.01
CA THR A 261 8.51 15.78 7.67
C THR A 261 8.43 17.00 6.76
N LEU A 262 8.53 18.21 7.33
CA LEU A 262 8.59 19.42 6.50
C LEU A 262 9.79 19.42 5.55
N GLU A 263 10.93 18.91 6.01
CA GLU A 263 12.13 18.77 5.18
C GLU A 263 11.88 17.89 3.95
N GLN A 264 11.16 16.77 4.12
CA GLN A 264 10.80 15.90 3.00
C GLN A 264 9.87 16.60 2.01
N LEU A 265 8.86 17.33 2.50
CA LEU A 265 7.95 18.10 1.65
C LEU A 265 8.70 19.16 0.84
N GLN A 266 9.62 19.90 1.47
CA GLN A 266 10.44 20.93 0.84
C GLN A 266 11.48 20.33 -0.13
N THR A 267 11.97 19.13 0.14
CA THR A 267 12.88 18.40 -0.75
C THR A 267 12.16 17.97 -2.04
N LEU A 268 10.91 17.50 -1.92
CA LEU A 268 10.09 17.09 -3.07
C LEU A 268 9.56 18.30 -3.85
N ASN A 269 9.17 19.37 -3.17
CA ASN A 269 8.67 20.60 -3.75
C ASN A 269 9.42 21.80 -3.16
N ALA A 270 10.45 22.28 -3.85
CA ALA A 270 11.27 23.40 -3.41
C ALA A 270 10.50 24.72 -3.21
N ASN A 271 9.31 24.85 -3.82
CA ASN A 271 8.43 26.02 -3.66
C ASN A 271 7.32 25.77 -2.63
N PHE A 272 7.39 24.68 -1.86
CA PHE A 272 6.37 24.34 -0.86
C PHE A 272 6.30 25.41 0.23
N SER A 273 5.13 26.03 0.35
CA SER A 273 4.79 26.96 1.42
C SER A 273 3.99 26.23 2.49
N SER A 274 4.65 26.00 3.64
CA SER A 274 4.02 25.36 4.80
C SER A 274 2.86 26.19 5.34
N PHE A 275 2.96 27.53 5.34
CA PHE A 275 1.89 28.42 5.81
C PHE A 275 0.69 28.46 4.85
N GLU A 276 0.88 28.33 3.53
CA GLU A 276 -0.23 28.18 2.58
C GLU A 276 -0.97 26.84 2.74
N SER A 277 -0.30 25.84 3.31
CA SER A 277 -0.81 24.48 3.48
C SER A 277 -1.18 24.17 4.94
N LEU A 278 -1.22 25.18 5.81
CA LEU A 278 -1.25 25.02 7.27
C LEU A 278 -2.43 24.16 7.75
N THR A 279 -3.59 24.30 7.12
CA THR A 279 -4.81 23.52 7.40
C THR A 279 -4.67 22.03 7.13
N LEU A 280 -3.71 21.63 6.29
CA LEU A 280 -3.44 20.23 5.92
C LEU A 280 -2.28 19.61 6.71
N LEU A 281 -1.52 20.42 7.46
CA LEU A 281 -0.39 19.94 8.26
C LEU A 281 -0.89 19.31 9.57
N SER A 282 -0.22 18.25 10.02
CA SER A 282 -0.44 17.68 11.35
C SER A 282 0.08 18.61 12.46
N PRO A 283 -0.41 18.49 13.70
CA PRO A 283 0.13 19.26 14.82
C PRO A 283 1.65 19.07 14.98
N SER A 284 2.18 17.87 14.72
CA SER A 284 3.63 17.62 14.69
C SER A 284 4.36 18.45 13.62
N GLN A 285 3.84 18.50 12.39
CA GLN A 285 4.40 19.34 11.32
C GLN A 285 4.28 20.84 11.64
N VAL A 286 3.22 21.26 12.33
CA VAL A 286 3.06 22.65 12.79
C VAL A 286 4.10 23.00 13.87
N ALA A 287 4.47 22.06 14.73
CA ALA A 287 5.57 22.23 15.68
C ALA A 287 6.92 22.38 14.95
N GLU A 288 7.22 21.53 13.96
CA GLU A 288 8.39 21.67 13.10
C GLU A 288 8.42 23.03 12.40
N LEU A 289 7.28 23.49 11.88
CA LEU A 289 7.16 24.79 11.22
C LEU A 289 7.48 25.93 12.18
N THR A 290 6.97 25.84 13.41
CA THR A 290 7.18 26.86 14.44
C THR A 290 8.66 26.99 14.81
N LEU A 291 9.39 25.88 14.85
CA LEU A 291 10.82 25.84 15.18
C LEU A 291 11.74 26.21 14.01
N SER A 292 11.40 25.80 12.79
CA SER A 292 12.24 25.99 11.59
C SER A 292 12.01 27.32 10.87
N SER A 293 10.93 28.03 11.21
CA SER A 293 10.56 29.31 10.59
C SER A 293 10.78 30.51 11.51
N GLY A 294 10.43 31.70 11.01
CA GLY A 294 10.38 32.93 11.79
C GLY A 294 9.09 33.11 12.62
N ALA A 295 8.25 32.08 12.75
CA ALA A 295 6.92 32.18 13.36
C ALA A 295 6.94 32.79 14.77
N LEU A 296 7.89 32.38 15.62
CA LEU A 296 8.04 32.90 16.98
C LEU A 296 8.35 34.41 17.04
N ASN A 297 8.82 34.98 15.93
CA ASN A 297 9.15 36.41 15.79
C ASN A 297 8.07 37.21 15.04
N SER A 298 6.93 36.60 14.71
CA SER A 298 5.88 37.20 13.87
C SER A 298 4.50 36.93 14.47
N THR A 299 3.83 37.99 14.93
CA THR A 299 2.47 37.90 15.51
C THR A 299 1.49 37.21 14.56
N ASN A 300 1.47 37.59 13.28
CA ASN A 300 0.55 37.01 12.31
C ASN A 300 0.78 35.50 12.09
N GLN A 301 2.05 35.05 12.13
CA GLN A 301 2.38 33.65 11.89
C GLN A 301 2.11 32.79 13.12
N ILE A 302 2.41 33.29 14.32
CA ILE A 302 2.12 32.56 15.54
C ILE A 302 0.61 32.50 15.82
N ASP A 303 -0.14 33.55 15.48
CA ASP A 303 -1.61 33.54 15.54
C ASP A 303 -2.18 32.46 14.60
N ALA A 304 -1.69 32.39 13.35
CA ALA A 304 -2.09 31.35 12.40
C ALA A 304 -1.77 29.93 12.90
N VAL A 305 -0.63 29.74 13.59
CA VAL A 305 -0.29 28.46 14.23
C VAL A 305 -1.32 28.10 15.29
N PHE A 306 -1.70 29.04 16.17
CA PHE A 306 -2.73 28.79 17.17
C PHE A 306 -4.10 28.53 16.56
N ASP A 307 -4.51 29.30 15.55
CA ASP A 307 -5.76 29.08 14.80
C ASP A 307 -5.83 27.66 14.24
N ARG A 308 -4.70 27.15 13.70
CA ARG A 308 -4.61 25.77 13.21
C ARG A 308 -4.75 24.75 14.33
N LEU A 309 -4.14 24.99 15.49
CA LEU A 309 -4.23 24.07 16.64
C LEU A 309 -5.63 24.04 17.25
N GLU A 310 -6.40 25.13 17.13
CA GLU A 310 -7.80 25.18 17.56
C GLU A 310 -8.76 24.37 16.66
N ASP A 311 -8.38 24.10 15.40
CA ASP A 311 -9.22 23.35 14.47
C ASP A 311 -9.39 21.88 14.89
N GLY A 312 -10.63 21.48 15.17
CA GLY A 312 -10.98 20.13 15.62
C GLY A 312 -10.80 19.94 17.13
N ASP A 313 -10.05 18.91 17.53
CA ASP A 313 -9.77 18.62 18.95
C ASP A 313 -8.53 19.40 19.41
N ALA A 314 -8.76 20.62 19.88
CA ALA A 314 -7.69 21.52 20.31
C ALA A 314 -6.80 20.92 21.42
N PHE A 315 -7.36 20.10 22.32
CA PHE A 315 -6.58 19.49 23.39
C PHE A 315 -5.60 18.47 22.82
N LYS A 316 -6.08 17.58 21.95
CA LYS A 316 -5.24 16.58 21.28
C LYS A 316 -4.19 17.23 20.38
N ASN A 317 -4.58 18.27 19.64
CA ASN A 317 -3.66 19.01 18.77
C ASN A 317 -2.52 19.64 19.57
N VAL A 318 -2.84 20.35 20.66
CA VAL A 318 -1.83 20.99 21.52
C VAL A 318 -0.94 19.93 22.20
N GLU A 319 -1.49 18.80 22.64
CA GLU A 319 -0.71 17.70 23.21
C GLU A 319 0.32 17.15 22.22
N GLU A 320 -0.09 16.85 20.99
CA GLU A 320 0.79 16.37 19.93
C GLU A 320 1.84 17.43 19.55
N PHE A 321 1.41 18.68 19.36
CA PHE A 321 2.30 19.81 19.06
C PHE A 321 3.39 19.98 20.12
N LEU A 322 3.02 20.00 21.41
CA LEU A 322 3.98 20.16 22.51
C LEU A 322 4.90 18.95 22.67
N THR A 323 4.39 17.75 22.41
CA THR A 323 5.20 16.53 22.40
C THR A 323 6.33 16.63 21.37
N THR A 324 5.99 17.06 20.15
CA THR A 324 6.98 17.25 19.07
C THR A 324 7.91 18.43 19.34
N LEU A 325 7.41 19.55 19.88
CA LEU A 325 8.22 20.73 20.18
C LEU A 325 9.23 20.50 21.32
N THR A 326 8.91 19.61 22.25
CA THR A 326 9.78 19.26 23.39
C THR A 326 10.64 18.03 23.17
N ALA A 327 10.38 17.28 22.08
CA ALA A 327 11.26 16.22 21.64
C ALA A 327 12.63 16.83 21.35
N LYS A 328 13.65 16.39 22.11
CA LYS A 328 15.03 16.77 21.82
C LYS A 328 15.32 16.36 20.37
N PRO A 329 16.06 17.17 19.59
CA PRO A 329 16.69 16.62 18.40
C PRO A 329 17.51 15.42 18.88
N GLU A 330 17.22 14.23 18.37
CA GLU A 330 18.15 13.13 18.52
C GLU A 330 19.47 13.64 17.93
N ALA A 331 20.44 13.88 18.81
CA ALA A 331 21.77 14.24 18.40
C ALA A 331 22.26 13.08 17.55
N SER A 332 22.34 13.28 16.23
CA SER A 332 23.00 12.36 15.32
C SER A 332 24.41 12.13 15.87
N GLN A 333 24.63 10.92 16.41
CA GLN A 333 25.90 10.38 16.85
C GLN A 333 26.19 9.13 16.05
#